data_AF-A0A7K2WB57-F1
#
_entry.id   AF-A0A7K2WB57-F1
#
_cell.length_a   1.000
_cell.length_b   1.000
_cell.length_c   1.000
_cell.angle_alpha   90.00
_cell.angle_beta   90.00
_cell.angle_gamma   90.00
#
_symmetry.space_group_name_H-M   'P 1'
#
loop_
_entity.id
_entity.type
_entity.pdbx_description
1 polymer ?
#
loop_
_entity_poly.entity_id
_entity_poly.type
_entity_poly.pdbx_seq_one_letter_code
_entity_poly.pdbx_strand_id
1 'polypeptide(L)' 'MAEPSFLTAVRESYDTVAADYVERVPPPAEMDPLSRAMLAGFAELARTADLGSVADLGCGPGRITAHLTGLGVSAFG' A
#
# COMPACT_ATOMS: atom_id res chain seq x y z
N MET A 1 2.42 -29.54 5.77
CA MET A 1 2.51 -28.83 7.06
C MET A 1 1.25 -28.00 7.19
N ALA A 2 0.53 -28.07 8.30
CA ALA A 2 -0.69 -27.26 8.48
C ALA A 2 -0.32 -25.79 8.67
N GLU A 3 -1.17 -24.87 8.18
CA GLU A 3 -0.95 -23.44 8.35
C GLU A 3 -1.09 -23.06 9.84
N PRO A 4 -0.19 -22.21 10.39
CA PRO A 4 -0.34 -21.69 11.74
C PRO A 4 -1.67 -20.96 11.92
N SER A 5 -2.41 -21.29 12.98
CA SER A 5 -3.76 -20.75 13.24
C SER A 5 -3.83 -19.22 13.33
N PHE A 6 -2.74 -18.56 13.73
CA PHE A 6 -2.70 -17.10 13.79
C PHE A 6 -2.82 -16.44 12.41
N LEU A 7 -2.41 -17.10 11.32
CA LEU A 7 -2.53 -16.55 9.97
C LEU A 7 -3.99 -16.48 9.52
N THR A 8 -4.78 -17.50 9.88
CA THR A 8 -6.24 -17.51 9.66
C THR A 8 -6.90 -16.40 10.47
N ALA A 9 -6.58 -16.28 11.76
CA ALA A 9 -7.15 -15.24 12.62
C ALA A 9 -6.82 -13.81 12.14
N VAL A 10 -5.61 -13.59 11.62
CA VAL A 10 -5.25 -12.29 11.03
C VAL A 10 -6.05 -12.01 9.75
N ARG A 11 -6.21 -12.98 8.85
CA ARG A 11 -7.02 -12.78 7.63
C ARG A 11 -8.47 -12.47 7.96
N GLU A 12 -9.10 -13.25 8.84
CA GLU A 12 -10.48 -13.02 9.26
C GLU A 12 -10.68 -11.62 9.85
N SER A 13 -9.73 -11.15 10.66
CA SER A 13 -9.75 -9.79 11.22
C SER A 13 -9.70 -8.71 10.14
N TYR A 14 -8.79 -8.84 9.16
CA TYR A 14 -8.70 -7.88 8.05
C TYR A 14 -9.92 -7.93 7.13
N ASP A 15 -10.39 -9.13 6.78
CA ASP A 15 -11.56 -9.33 5.92
C ASP A 15 -12.83 -8.73 6.53
N THR A 16 -12.97 -8.80 7.87
CA THR A 16 -14.12 -8.25 8.60
C THR A 16 -14.27 -6.74 8.39
N VAL A 17 -13.17 -6.00 8.28
CA VAL A 17 -13.17 -4.53 8.23
C VAL A 17 -12.75 -3.96 6.88
N ALA A 18 -12.42 -4.81 5.90
CA ALA A 18 -11.84 -4.38 4.64
C ALA A 18 -12.74 -3.38 3.89
N ALA A 19 -14.05 -3.66 3.81
CA ALA A 19 -15.01 -2.78 3.13
C ALA A 19 -15.11 -1.40 3.83
N ASP A 20 -15.30 -1.39 5.14
CA ASP A 20 -15.38 -0.17 5.94
C ASP A 20 -14.09 0.67 5.86
N TYR A 21 -12.93 -0.01 5.78
CA TYR A 21 -11.64 0.66 5.60
C TYR A 21 -11.60 1.43 4.27
N VAL A 22 -12.10 0.85 3.17
CA VAL A 22 -12.15 1.53 1.87
C VAL A 22 -12.96 2.81 1.96
N GLU A 23 -14.11 2.79 2.63
CA GLU A 23 -15.00 3.94 2.72
C GLU A 23 -14.45 5.05 3.62
N ARG A 24 -13.76 4.69 4.71
CA ARG A 24 -13.40 5.62 5.78
C ARG A 24 -11.99 6.17 5.66
N VAL A 25 -11.08 5.46 5.01
CA VAL A 25 -9.69 5.90 4.89
C VAL A 25 -9.52 6.83 3.68
N PRO A 26 -9.02 8.06 3.88
CA PRO A 26 -8.86 9.01 2.79
C PRO A 26 -7.90 8.49 1.72
N PRO A 27 -8.13 8.84 0.44
CA PRO A 27 -7.19 8.54 -0.62
C PRO A 27 -5.85 9.30 -0.39
N PRO A 28 -4.76 8.88 -1.05
CA PRO A 28 -3.44 9.51 -0.88
C PRO A 28 -3.42 11.02 -1.16
N ALA A 29 -4.35 11.54 -1.98
CA ALA A 29 -4.49 12.97 -2.23
C ALA A 29 -4.90 13.77 -0.98
N GLU A 30 -5.59 13.13 -0.04
CA GLU A 30 -6.14 13.70 1.20
C GLU A 30 -5.30 13.34 2.44
N MET A 31 -4.18 12.64 2.26
CA MET A 31 -3.23 12.36 3.34
C MET A 31 -2.62 13.65 3.89
N ASP A 32 -2.24 13.61 5.16
CA ASP A 32 -1.52 14.71 5.78
C ASP A 32 -0.20 14.99 5.05
N PRO A 33 0.35 16.21 5.16
CA PRO A 33 1.54 16.60 4.43
C PRO A 33 2.76 15.69 4.68
N LEU A 34 2.91 15.15 5.89
CA LEU A 34 4.06 14.31 6.23
C LEU A 34 3.95 12.95 5.54
N SER A 35 2.79 12.30 5.60
CA SER A 35 2.57 11.03 4.88
C SER A 35 2.77 11.17 3.38
N ARG A 36 2.29 12.25 2.75
CA ARG A 36 2.53 12.51 1.33
C ARG A 36 4.01 12.72 1.03
N ALA A 37 4.72 13.47 1.87
CA ALA A 37 6.16 13.70 1.70
C ALA A 37 6.97 12.41 1.82
N MET A 38 6.59 11.51 2.74
CA MET A 38 7.24 10.20 2.88
C MET A 38 7.10 9.35 1.61
N LEU A 39 5.90 9.28 1.03
CA LEU A 39 5.68 8.54 -0.22
C LEU A 39 6.42 9.17 -1.40
N ALA A 40 6.46 10.50 -1.48
CA ALA A 40 7.23 11.20 -2.50
C ALA A 40 8.74 10.94 -2.40
N GLY A 41 9.30 11.00 -1.18
CA GLY A 41 10.70 10.70 -0.93
C GLY A 41 11.04 9.24 -1.22
N PHE A 42 10.17 8.30 -0.82
CA PHE A 42 10.33 6.89 -1.19
C PHE A 42 10.34 6.70 -2.71
N ALA A 43 9.41 7.34 -3.43
CA ALA A 43 9.34 7.25 -4.88
C ALA A 43 10.61 7.79 -5.56
N GLU A 44 11.18 8.89 -5.05
CA GLU A 44 12.46 9.42 -5.53
C GLU A 44 13.61 8.42 -5.33
N LEU A 45 13.71 7.84 -4.13
CA LEU A 45 14.73 6.83 -3.82
C LEU A 45 14.59 5.60 -4.72
N ALA A 46 13.37 5.09 -4.88
CA ALA A 46 13.10 3.91 -5.70
C ALA A 46 13.47 4.13 -7.17
N ARG A 47 13.08 5.28 -7.75
CA ARG A 47 13.45 5.64 -9.13
C ARG A 47 14.95 5.85 -9.29
N THR A 48 15.61 6.44 -8.30
CA THR A 48 17.06 6.71 -8.37
C THR A 48 17.88 5.43 -8.26
N ALA A 49 17.42 4.46 -7.46
CA ALA A 49 18.13 3.21 -7.26
C ALA A 49 18.02 2.26 -8.47
N ASP A 50 17.02 2.43 -9.33
CA ASP A 50 16.80 1.65 -10.56
C ASP A 50 16.83 0.11 -10.35
N LEU A 51 16.21 -0.34 -9.26
CA LEU A 51 16.20 -1.76 -8.85
C LEU A 51 15.03 -2.56 -9.46
N GLY A 52 14.26 -1.97 -10.37
CA GLY A 52 13.07 -2.56 -10.96
C GLY A 52 11.76 -2.22 -10.23
N SER A 53 10.75 -3.07 -10.40
CA SER A 53 9.40 -2.79 -9.91
C SER A 53 9.27 -2.89 -8.39
N VAL A 54 8.48 -1.98 -7.81
CA VAL A 54 8.11 -1.97 -6.39
C VAL A 54 6.85 -2.79 -6.17
N ALA A 55 6.87 -3.69 -5.18
CA ALA A 55 5.71 -4.43 -4.72
C ALA A 55 5.04 -3.73 -3.53
N ASP A 56 3.75 -3.43 -3.63
CA ASP A 56 2.89 -2.91 -2.57
C ASP A 56 2.16 -4.07 -1.86
N LEU A 57 2.76 -4.59 -0.80
CA LEU A 57 2.27 -5.81 -0.14
C LEU A 57 1.15 -5.48 0.85
N GLY A 58 -0.03 -6.05 0.60
CA GLY A 58 -1.25 -5.69 1.33
C GLY A 58 -1.89 -4.41 0.80
N CYS A 59 -1.80 -4.17 -0.52
CA CYS A 59 -2.28 -2.97 -1.19
C CYS A 59 -3.79 -2.68 -1.03
N GLY A 60 -4.57 -3.68 -0.60
CA GLY A 60 -6.02 -3.59 -0.49
C GLY A 60 -6.63 -3.10 -1.81
N PRO A 61 -7.39 -1.98 -1.82
CA PRO A 61 -7.92 -1.40 -3.06
C PRO A 61 -6.89 -0.82 -4.04
N GLY A 62 -5.58 -0.90 -3.75
CA GLY A 62 -4.51 -0.45 -4.65
C GLY A 62 -4.27 1.07 -4.64
N ARG A 63 -4.76 1.79 -3.61
CA ARG A 63 -4.64 3.26 -3.55
C ARG A 63 -3.18 3.73 -3.48
N ILE A 64 -2.36 3.08 -2.67
CA ILE A 64 -0.92 3.39 -2.58
C ILE A 64 -0.21 2.99 -3.86
N THR A 65 -0.47 1.79 -4.38
CA THR A 65 0.05 1.32 -5.67
C THR A 65 -0.18 2.37 -6.77
N ALA A 66 -1.42 2.82 -6.95
CA ALA A 66 -1.78 3.83 -7.94
C ALA A 66 -1.10 5.18 -7.69
N HIS A 67 -0.95 5.59 -6.43
CA HIS A 67 -0.24 6.82 -6.08
C HIS A 67 1.25 6.76 -6.44
N LEU A 68 1.92 5.64 -6.15
CA LEU A 68 3.33 5.43 -6.52
C LEU A 68 3.51 5.40 -8.04
N THR A 69 2.58 4.77 -8.77
CA THR A 69 2.56 4.83 -10.24
C THR A 69 2.39 6.27 -10.75
N GLY A 70 1.52 7.06 -10.13
CA GLY A 70 1.36 8.49 -10.43
C GLY A 70 2.62 9.32 -10.16
N LEU A 71 3.48 8.87 -9.24
CA LEU A 71 4.81 9.43 -8.98
C LEU A 71 5.90 8.87 -9.92
N GLY A 72 5.54 8.07 -10.91
CA GLY A 72 6.48 7.51 -11.89
C GLY A 72 7.27 6.28 -11.40
N VAL A 73 6.84 5.64 -10.31
CA VAL A 73 7.40 4.35 -9.88
C VAL A 73 6.70 3.23 -10.64
N SER A 74 7.46 2.28 -11.20
CA SER A 74 6.89 1.01 -11.67
C SER A 74 6.43 0.20 -10.46
N ALA A 75 5.14 0.23 -10.14
CA ALA A 75 4.58 -0.39 -8.94
C ALA A 75 3.47 -1.38 -9.27
N PHE A 76 3.33 -2.44 -8.46
CA PHE A 76 2.25 -3.41 -8.51
C PHE A 76 1.83 -3.84 -7.10
N GLY A 77 0.59 -4.30 -6.95
CA GLY A 77 -0.01 -4.75 -5.69
C GLY A 77 -0.96 -5.91 -5.94
#